data_AF-A0A4R5U6H1-F1
#
_entry.id   AF-A0A4R5U6H1-F1
#
_cell.length_a   1.000
_cell.length_b   1.000
_cell.length_c   1.000
_cell.angle_alpha   90.00
_cell.angle_beta   90.00
_cell.angle_gamma   90.00
#
_symmetry.space_group_name_H-M   'P 1'
#
loop_
_entity.id
_entity.type
_entity.pdbx_description
1 polymer ?
#
loop_
_entity_poly.entity_id
_entity_poly.type
_entity_poly.pdbx_seq_one_letter_code
_entity_poly.pdbx_strand_id
1 'polypeptide(L)'
;MVNEHVIHSKEQWRCLIPVTGFAEAEGEKGRMTKTWFSLKDQPIFAWAGLWRISNEWGPVYSGIMTDANEAIQPVHNRMPVLLHSDEYEQWLHGSFEDALAFQKRTFLPELVTMERTNELRKRKRHSSRHCCFDPDC
;
A
#
# COMPACT_ATOMS: atom_id res chain seq x y z
N MET A 1 -13.91 3.74 -18.86
CA MET A 1 -13.67 4.94 -18.04
C MET A 1 -13.31 4.49 -16.64
N VAL A 2 -12.04 4.20 -16.39
CA VAL A 2 -11.51 4.00 -15.04
C VAL A 2 -10.66 5.23 -14.77
N ASN A 3 -11.09 6.06 -13.80
CA ASN A 3 -10.43 7.33 -13.53
C ASN A 3 -9.03 7.07 -12.99
N GLU A 4 -8.04 7.30 -13.85
CA GLU A 4 -6.68 7.64 -13.45
C GLU A 4 -6.77 8.89 -12.55
N HIS A 5 -6.07 8.89 -11.42
CA HIS A 5 -5.95 10.02 -10.48
C HIS A 5 -7.20 10.38 -9.67
N VAL A 6 -7.46 9.67 -8.57
CA VAL A 6 -8.22 10.28 -7.47
C VAL A 6 -7.52 10.00 -6.14
N ILE A 7 -6.45 10.75 -5.87
CA ILE A 7 -6.31 11.28 -4.51
C ILE A 7 -7.57 12.13 -4.31
N HIS A 8 -8.38 11.79 -3.32
CA HIS A 8 -9.55 12.62 -3.01
C HIS A 8 -9.07 14.00 -2.58
N SER A 9 -9.70 15.05 -3.08
CA SER A 9 -9.35 16.44 -2.75
C SER A 9 -9.50 16.78 -1.26
N LYS A 10 -10.16 15.92 -0.49
CA LYS A 10 -10.51 16.16 0.91
C LYS A 10 -9.43 15.62 1.84
N GLU A 11 -8.68 16.55 2.40
CA GLU A 11 -7.71 16.35 3.47
C GLU A 11 -8.20 15.44 4.59
N GLN A 12 -9.45 15.63 5.04
CA GLN A 12 -10.04 14.89 6.16
C GLN A 12 -10.09 13.37 5.96
N TRP A 13 -9.85 12.88 4.75
CA TRP A 13 -9.83 11.45 4.40
C TRP A 13 -8.43 10.89 4.26
N ARG A 14 -7.37 11.66 4.52
CA ARG A 14 -5.99 11.16 4.51
C ARG A 14 -5.66 10.51 5.86
N CYS A 15 -4.87 9.45 5.82
CA CYS A 15 -4.34 8.76 6.98
C CYS A 15 -2.92 8.26 6.72
N LEU A 16 -2.22 7.91 7.78
CA LEU A 16 -0.96 7.15 7.72
C LEU A 16 -1.27 5.68 7.97
N ILE A 17 -0.77 4.80 7.11
CA ILE A 17 -0.81 3.36 7.31
C ILE A 17 0.58 2.94 7.81
N PRO A 18 0.75 2.68 9.12
CA PRO A 18 2.04 2.24 9.65
C PRO A 18 2.33 0.81 9.20
N VAL A 19 3.53 0.60 8.68
CA VAL A 19 4.01 -0.70 8.22
C VAL A 19 5.44 -0.92 8.67
N THR A 20 5.83 -2.19 8.83
CA THR A 20 7.23 -2.61 9.02
C THR A 20 7.88 -3.06 7.72
N GLY A 21 7.07 -3.25 6.68
CA GLY A 21 7.46 -3.73 5.37
C GLY A 21 6.25 -4.10 4.52
N PHE A 22 6.47 -4.28 3.22
CA PHE A 22 5.46 -4.79 2.28
C PHE A 22 6.09 -5.90 1.43
N ALA A 23 5.27 -6.82 0.92
CA ALA A 23 5.74 -7.95 0.13
C ALA A 23 5.10 -7.98 -1.23
N GLU A 24 5.90 -8.28 -2.26
CA GLU A 24 5.43 -8.62 -3.58
C GLU A 24 5.68 -10.09 -3.90
N ALA A 25 4.89 -10.60 -4.83
CA ALA A 25 5.04 -11.96 -5.32
C ALA A 25 5.99 -11.98 -6.51
N GLU A 26 7.03 -12.81 -6.46
CA GLU A 26 8.04 -12.91 -7.52
C GLU A 26 8.06 -14.33 -8.11
N GLY A 27 8.34 -14.45 -9.41
CA GLY A 27 8.49 -15.72 -10.11
C GLY A 27 7.24 -16.24 -10.82
N GLU A 28 7.27 -17.52 -11.20
CA GLU A 28 6.25 -18.14 -12.06
C GLU A 28 4.91 -18.38 -11.35
N LYS A 29 3.82 -18.25 -12.10
CA LYS A 29 2.47 -18.53 -11.61
C LYS A 29 2.39 -19.96 -11.04
N GLY A 30 1.92 -20.08 -9.81
CA GLY A 30 1.82 -21.36 -9.09
C GLY A 30 3.07 -21.74 -8.28
N ARG A 31 4.18 -21.02 -8.46
CA ARG A 31 5.46 -21.23 -7.76
C ARG A 31 6.01 -19.95 -7.13
N MET A 32 5.22 -18.87 -7.14
CA MET A 32 5.67 -17.56 -6.70
C MET A 32 6.12 -17.58 -5.23
N THR A 33 7.26 -16.95 -4.95
CA THR A 33 7.72 -16.70 -3.59
C THR A 33 7.39 -15.27 -3.17
N LYS A 34 7.59 -14.96 -1.88
CA LYS A 34 7.48 -13.59 -1.38
C LYS A 34 8.83 -12.91 -1.38
N THR A 35 8.85 -11.68 -1.86
CA THR A 35 9.98 -10.75 -1.73
C THR A 35 9.53 -9.59 -0.87
N TRP A 36 10.22 -9.39 0.25
CA TRP A 36 9.92 -8.35 1.23
C TRP A 36 10.73 -7.08 0.97
N PHE A 37 10.09 -5.95 1.20
CA PHE A 37 10.68 -4.62 1.14
C PHE A 37 10.47 -3.89 2.46
N SER A 38 11.54 -3.27 2.97
CA SER A 38 11.55 -2.46 4.19
C SER A 38 12.46 -1.24 4.02
N LEU A 39 12.50 -0.35 5.02
CA LEU A 39 13.40 0.81 5.01
C LEU A 39 14.59 0.60 5.97
N LYS A 40 15.79 1.01 5.53
CA LYS A 40 17.01 1.00 6.35
C LYS A 40 16.85 1.92 7.55
N ASP A 41 17.25 1.43 8.73
CA ASP A 41 17.22 2.16 10.00
C ASP A 41 15.84 2.74 10.39
N GLN A 42 14.76 2.25 9.77
CA GLN A 42 13.38 2.67 10.00
C GLN A 42 12.48 1.44 10.15
N PRO A 43 12.41 0.82 11.35
CA PRO A 43 11.68 -0.42 11.57
C PRO A 43 10.15 -0.26 11.41
N ILE A 44 9.64 0.97 11.53
CA ILE A 44 8.26 1.34 11.23
C ILE A 44 8.31 2.61 10.38
N PHE A 45 7.56 2.61 9.28
CA PHE A 45 7.42 3.76 8.38
C PHE A 45 5.97 3.87 7.90
N ALA A 46 5.65 4.98 7.24
CA ALA A 46 4.28 5.26 6.83
C ALA A 46 4.08 5.08 5.33
N TRP A 47 3.00 4.39 5.00
CA TRP A 47 2.38 4.41 3.68
C TRP A 47 1.23 5.43 3.67
N ALA A 48 1.27 6.37 2.72
CA ALA A 48 0.18 7.31 2.47
C ALA A 48 -1.14 6.57 2.19
N GLY A 49 -2.15 6.79 3.03
CA GLY A 49 -3.45 6.15 2.94
C GLY A 49 -4.61 7.13 2.84
N LEU A 50 -5.74 6.62 2.36
CA LEU A 50 -7.05 7.25 2.46
C LEU A 50 -7.96 6.38 3.32
N TRP A 51 -8.85 7.02 4.08
CA TRP A 51 -9.86 6.35 4.88
C TRP A 51 -11.24 6.99 4.73
N ARG A 52 -12.28 6.22 4.98
CA ARG A 52 -13.67 6.70 5.05
C ARG A 52 -14.55 5.72 5.84
N ILE A 53 -15.76 6.15 6.16
CA ILE A 53 -16.82 5.24 6.62
C ILE A 53 -17.61 4.75 5.40
N SER A 54 -17.58 3.45 5.16
CA SER A 54 -18.41 2.75 4.17
C SER A 54 -19.75 2.36 4.78
N ASN A 55 -20.85 2.55 4.05
CA ASN A 55 -22.18 2.11 4.50
C ASN A 55 -22.28 0.57 4.61
N GLU A 56 -21.55 -0.16 3.78
CA GLU A 56 -21.59 -1.63 3.73
C GLU A 56 -20.60 -2.27 4.71
N TRP A 57 -19.43 -1.66 4.90
CA TRP A 57 -18.28 -2.29 5.57
C TRP A 57 -17.80 -1.55 6.83
N GLY A 58 -18.43 -0.43 7.19
CA GLY A 58 -17.94 0.42 8.29
C GLY A 58 -16.65 1.16 7.92
N PRO A 59 -15.75 1.46 8.89
CA PRO A 59 -14.47 2.11 8.63
C PRO A 59 -13.60 1.29 7.67
N VAL A 60 -13.18 1.91 6.57
CA VAL A 60 -12.32 1.30 5.55
C VAL A 60 -11.17 2.23 5.19
N TYR A 61 -10.06 1.65 4.74
CA TYR A 61 -8.91 2.39 4.25
C TYR A 61 -8.30 1.74 3.00
N SER A 62 -7.53 2.52 2.25
CA SER A 62 -6.74 2.08 1.10
C SER A 62 -5.44 2.84 1.06
N GLY A 63 -4.36 2.18 0.67
CA GLY A 63 -3.09 2.85 0.44
C GLY A 63 -2.97 3.43 -0.97
N ILE A 64 -2.22 4.52 -1.11
CA ILE A 64 -1.92 5.18 -2.39
C ILE A 64 -0.70 4.52 -3.05
N MET A 65 -0.84 4.18 -4.33
CA MET A 65 0.24 3.59 -5.12
C MET A 65 0.88 4.65 -6.03
N THR A 66 2.18 4.47 -6.30
CA THR A 66 2.96 5.18 -7.31
C THR A 66 3.79 4.20 -8.14
N ASP A 67 4.51 4.69 -9.14
CA ASP A 67 5.43 3.89 -9.96
C ASP A 67 6.60 3.39 -9.12
N ALA A 68 7.03 2.17 -9.40
CA ALA A 68 8.16 1.56 -8.71
C ALA A 68 9.46 2.33 -8.98
N ASN A 69 10.23 2.57 -7.91
CA ASN A 69 11.61 3.03 -8.02
C ASN A 69 12.55 1.87 -8.41
N GLU A 70 13.83 2.17 -8.64
CA GLU A 70 14.85 1.20 -9.08
C GLU A 70 15.02 0.01 -8.13
N ALA A 71 14.71 0.16 -6.84
CA ALA A 71 14.79 -0.93 -5.86
C ALA A 71 13.61 -1.91 -5.97
N ILE A 72 12.43 -1.45 -6.39
CA ILE A 72 11.21 -2.27 -6.50
C ILE A 72 11.00 -2.82 -7.92
N GLN A 73 11.42 -2.08 -8.95
CA GLN A 73 11.23 -2.42 -10.37
C GLN A 73 11.63 -3.84 -10.78
N PRO A 74 12.68 -4.47 -10.21
CA PRO A 74 13.01 -5.86 -10.52
C PRO A 74 11.91 -6.88 -10.19
N VAL A 75 10.96 -6.52 -9.31
CA VAL A 75 9.90 -7.41 -8.82
C VAL A 75 8.51 -6.95 -9.24
N HIS A 76 8.24 -5.64 -9.22
CA HIS A 76 6.93 -5.09 -9.52
C HIS A 76 7.03 -3.66 -10.08
N ASN A 77 6.05 -3.24 -10.90
CA ASN A 77 6.06 -1.92 -11.56
C ASN A 77 5.42 -0.79 -10.73
N ARG A 78 4.84 -1.11 -9.59
CA ARG A 78 4.19 -0.16 -8.67
C ARG A 78 4.70 -0.37 -7.25
N MET A 79 4.74 0.70 -6.47
CA MET A 79 5.07 0.67 -5.04
C MET A 79 4.13 1.57 -4.22
N PRO A 80 4.04 1.35 -2.90
CA PRO A 80 3.40 2.31 -2.00
C PRO A 80 4.01 3.72 -2.11
N VAL A 81 3.19 4.76 -1.96
CA VAL A 81 3.70 6.11 -1.67
C VAL A 81 4.19 6.12 -0.23
N LEU A 82 5.50 5.97 -0.06
CA LEU A 82 6.17 6.02 1.24
C LEU A 82 6.44 7.47 1.65
N LEU A 83 6.37 7.72 2.95
CA LEU A 83 6.56 9.04 3.55
C LEU A 83 7.71 8.99 4.56
N HIS A 84 8.58 9.99 4.52
CA HIS A 84 9.47 10.32 5.63
C HIS A 84 8.69 10.88 6.80
N SER A 85 9.24 10.77 8.01
CA SER A 85 8.57 11.19 9.24
C SER A 85 8.28 12.69 9.31
N ASP A 86 9.13 13.51 8.68
CA ASP A 86 8.94 14.95 8.52
C ASP A 86 7.88 15.33 7.47
N GLU A 87 7.44 14.38 6.64
CA GLU A 87 6.41 14.58 5.61
C GLU A 87 4.99 14.24 6.09
N TYR A 88 4.84 13.72 7.31
CA TYR A 88 3.56 13.24 7.82
C TYR A 88 2.52 14.37 7.91
N GLU A 89 2.92 15.53 8.45
CA GLU A 89 2.04 16.69 8.56
C GLU A 89 1.64 17.24 7.19
N GLN A 90 2.57 17.25 6.22
CA GLN A 90 2.26 17.68 4.87
C GLN A 90 1.33 16.69 4.16
N TRP A 91 1.48 15.39 4.39
CA TRP A 91 0.51 14.40 3.88
C TRP A 91 -0.84 14.55 4.57
N LEU A 92 -0.89 14.69 5.88
CA LEU A 92 -2.15 14.76 6.63
C LEU A 92 -2.88 16.08 6.39
N HIS A 93 -2.17 17.20 6.31
CA HIS A 93 -2.73 18.55 6.35
C HIS A 93 -2.36 19.47 5.18
N GLY A 94 -1.55 18.98 4.25
CA GLY A 94 -1.17 19.73 3.07
C GLY A 94 -2.32 19.96 2.09
N SER A 95 -2.09 20.85 1.15
CA SER A 95 -3.01 21.11 0.05
C SER A 95 -3.20 19.86 -0.83
N PHE A 96 -4.17 19.93 -1.74
CA PHE A 96 -4.31 18.90 -2.76
C PHE A 96 -3.05 18.76 -3.63
N GLU A 97 -2.38 19.87 -3.94
CA GLU A 97 -1.15 19.86 -4.72
C GLU A 97 0.02 19.20 -3.98
N ASP A 98 0.11 19.41 -2.67
CA ASP A 98 1.08 18.70 -1.81
C ASP A 98 0.84 17.18 -1.88
N ALA A 99 -0.42 16.76 -1.74
CA ALA A 99 -0.80 15.35 -1.81
C ALA A 99 -0.46 14.74 -3.19
N LEU A 100 -0.69 15.48 -4.27
CA LEU A 100 -0.37 15.05 -5.64
C LEU A 100 1.14 14.96 -5.88
N ALA A 101 1.94 15.85 -5.28
CA ALA A 101 3.39 15.81 -5.37
C ALA A 101 3.96 14.49 -4.80
N PHE A 102 3.41 13.97 -3.71
CA PHE A 102 3.81 12.68 -3.15
C PHE A 102 3.57 11.50 -4.11
N GLN A 103 2.52 11.54 -4.92
CA GLN A 103 2.28 10.50 -5.92
C GLN A 103 3.20 10.63 -7.14
N LYS A 104 3.59 11.85 -7.51
CA LYS A 104 4.42 12.12 -8.69
C LYS A 104 5.92 11.90 -8.45
N ARG A 105 6.36 11.96 -7.20
CA ARG A 105 7.77 11.72 -6.86
C ARG A 105 8.07 10.23 -6.74
N THR A 106 9.35 9.91 -6.85
CA THR A 106 9.90 8.58 -6.57
C THR A 106 10.55 8.60 -5.20
N PHE A 107 10.20 7.65 -4.32
CA PHE A 107 10.87 7.51 -3.03
C PHE A 107 12.32 7.02 -3.21
N LEU A 108 13.23 7.46 -2.34
CA LEU A 108 14.67 7.20 -2.43
C LEU A 108 14.98 5.69 -2.44
N PRO A 109 15.45 5.11 -3.57
CA PRO A 109 15.69 3.67 -3.67
C PRO A 109 16.80 3.18 -2.74
N GLU A 110 17.78 4.04 -2.41
CA GLU A 110 18.90 3.72 -1.53
C GLU A 110 18.48 3.43 -0.08
N LEU A 111 17.30 3.89 0.34
CA LEU A 111 16.74 3.63 1.66
C LEU A 111 15.99 2.30 1.72
N VAL A 112 15.66 1.70 0.57
CA VAL A 112 14.90 0.46 0.50
C VAL A 112 15.83 -0.75 0.65
N THR A 113 15.44 -1.70 1.50
CA THR A 113 16.06 -3.03 1.58
C THR A 113 15.12 -4.04 0.95
N MET A 114 15.65 -4.93 0.11
CA MET A 114 14.92 -6.02 -0.52
C MET A 114 15.44 -7.36 0.01
N GLU A 115 14.52 -8.19 0.51
CA GLU A 115 14.80 -9.54 1.01
C GLU A 115 13.96 -10.56 0.21
N ARG A 116 14.62 -11.33 -0.65
CA ARG A 116 13.98 -12.45 -1.35
C ARG A 116 13.92 -13.66 -0.44
N THR A 117 12.74 -14.26 -0.32
CA THR A 117 12.55 -15.47 0.49
C THR A 117 12.21 -16.68 -0.39
N ASN A 118 12.38 -17.87 0.18
CA ASN A 118 11.86 -19.11 -0.41
C ASN A 118 10.42 -19.42 0.04
N GLU A 119 9.76 -18.50 0.76
CA GLU A 119 8.38 -18.70 1.21
C GLU A 119 7.42 -18.64 0.03
N LEU A 120 6.73 -19.75 -0.25
CA LEU A 120 5.67 -19.75 -1.25
C LEU A 120 4.55 -18.78 -0.87
N ARG A 121 4.09 -18.03 -1.86
CA ARG A 121 2.88 -17.22 -1.73
C ARG A 121 1.70 -18.15 -1.46
N LYS A 122 1.14 -18.08 -0.24
CA LYS A 122 -0.07 -18.83 0.12
C LYS A 122 -1.20 -18.43 -0.82
N ARG A 123 -1.75 -19.40 -1.58
CA ARG A 123 -2.98 -19.19 -2.34
C ARG A 123 -4.12 -18.91 -1.36
N LYS A 124 -4.86 -17.82 -1.54
CA LYS A 124 -6.16 -17.67 -0.90
C LYS A 124 -7.04 -18.81 -1.41
N ARG A 125 -7.38 -19.77 -0.55
CA ARG A 125 -8.47 -20.71 -0.83
C ARG A 125 -9.72 -19.84 -0.92
N HIS A 126 -10.42 -19.88 -2.06
CA HIS A 126 -11.79 -19.39 -2.08
C HIS A 126 -12.56 -20.29 -1.12
N SER A 127 -12.84 -19.78 0.08
CA SER A 127 -13.87 -20.39 0.91
C SER A 127 -15.16 -20.14 0.16
N SER A 128 -15.64 -21.13 -0.58
CA SER A 128 -17.04 -21.21 -0.98
C SER A 128 -17.89 -21.44 0.27
N ARG A 129 -17.90 -20.48 1.19
CA ARG A 129 -18.96 -20.35 2.17
C ARG A 129 -19.95 -19.41 1.49
N HIS A 130 -20.97 -20.03 0.90
CA HIS A 130 -22.26 -19.41 0.79
C HIS A 130 -22.57 -18.87 2.19
N CYS A 131 -22.51 -17.56 2.38
CA CYS A 131 -23.05 -16.93 3.58
C CYS A 131 -24.56 -17.06 3.46
N CYS A 132 -25.10 -18.23 3.81
CA CYS A 132 -26.48 -18.31 4.25
C CYS A 132 -26.53 -17.53 5.55
N PHE A 133 -27.09 -16.32 5.49
CA PHE A 133 -27.66 -15.67 6.66
C PHE A 133 -28.78 -16.59 7.16
N ASP A 134 -28.51 -17.32 8.25
CA ASP A 134 -29.54 -18.03 8.98
C ASP A 134 -30.00 -17.09 10.12
N PRO A 135 -31.26 -16.63 10.15
CA PRO A 135 -31.73 -15.68 11.16
C PRO A 135 -32.15 -16.32 12.50
N ASP A 136 -31.98 -17.64 12.69
CA ASP A 136 -32.45 -18.35 13.89
C ASP A 136 -31.32 -19.08 14.67
N CYS A 137 -30.15 -18.44 14.83
CA CYS A 137 -29.14 -18.81 15.85
C CYS A 137 -28.91 -17.67 16.83
#